data_AF-A0A3N6WLH8-F1
#
_entry.id   AF-A0A3N6WLH8-F1
#
_cell.length_a   1.000
_cell.length_b   1.000
_cell.length_c   1.000
_cell.angle_alpha   90.00
_cell.angle_beta   90.00
_cell.angle_gamma   90.00
#
_symmetry.space_group_name_H-M   'P 1'
#
loop_
_entity.id
_entity.type
_entity.pdbx_description
1 polymer ?
#
loop_
_entity_poly.entity_id
_entity_poly.type
_entity_poly.pdbx_seq_one_letter_code
_entity_poly.pdbx_strand_id
1 'polypeptide(L)'
;MTDHRWNHYADHRSARQIDDLLHYGHFIPVGRGLTDTYVATHFPGRTWNDLMEVWKAAGIVVRSTAGGPPRCDVRVKTVHFTDATDFAVEWEDGTVTTS
;
A
#
# COMPACT_ATOMS: atom_id res chain seq x y z
N MET A 1 -0.77 11.78 22.19
CA MET A 1 -0.32 10.49 22.73
C MET A 1 0.18 9.70 21.53
N THR A 2 1.49 9.63 21.34
CA THR A 2 2.07 8.93 20.19
C THR A 2 2.00 7.45 20.50
N ASP A 3 1.19 6.72 19.75
CA ASP A 3 1.06 5.28 19.94
C ASP A 3 2.35 4.61 19.46
N HIS A 4 3.22 4.26 20.41
CA HIS A 4 4.55 3.70 20.14
C HIS A 4 4.51 2.30 19.54
N ARG A 5 3.32 1.67 19.46
CA ARG A 5 3.13 0.30 18.98
C ARG A 5 3.52 0.08 17.51
N TRP A 6 3.70 1.16 16.74
CA TRP A 6 4.01 1.10 15.32
C TRP A 6 5.48 1.37 14.97
N ASN A 7 6.29 1.78 15.95
CA ASN A 7 7.64 2.30 15.69
C ASN A 7 8.63 1.30 15.09
N HIS A 8 8.33 -0.01 15.14
CA HIS A 8 9.19 -1.04 14.56
C HIS A 8 9.00 -1.21 13.04
N TYR A 9 7.91 -0.69 12.47
CA TYR A 9 7.68 -0.73 11.03
C TYR A 9 8.50 0.34 10.30
N ALA A 10 9.00 -0.01 9.11
CA ALA A 10 9.81 0.90 8.30
C ALA A 10 8.98 2.01 7.62
N ASP A 11 7.75 1.71 7.24
CA ASP A 11 6.87 2.59 6.48
C ASP A 11 5.47 2.66 7.09
N HIS A 12 4.84 3.83 6.96
CA HIS A 12 3.44 4.07 7.32
C HIS A 12 2.73 4.81 6.19
N ARG A 13 1.60 4.28 5.71
CA ARG A 13 0.86 4.83 4.57
C ARG A 13 -0.64 4.83 4.82
N SER A 14 -1.29 5.95 4.53
CA SER A 14 -2.75 6.04 4.54
C SER A 14 -3.36 5.36 3.32
N ALA A 15 -4.65 5.02 3.40
CA ALA A 15 -5.36 4.46 2.24
C ALA A 15 -5.27 5.35 0.99
N ARG A 16 -5.30 6.68 1.15
CA ARG A 16 -5.14 7.63 0.04
C ARG A 16 -3.78 7.50 -0.65
N GLN A 17 -2.69 7.41 0.12
CA GLN A 17 -1.35 7.27 -0.45
C GLN A 17 -1.19 5.94 -1.20
N ILE A 18 -1.83 4.88 -0.70
CA ILE A 18 -1.84 3.58 -1.35
C ILE A 18 -2.70 3.64 -2.63
N ASP A 19 -3.85 4.30 -2.60
CA ASP A 19 -4.70 4.46 -3.79
C ASP A 19 -4.01 5.30 -4.88
N ASP A 20 -3.33 6.38 -4.49
CA ASP A 20 -2.52 7.20 -5.40
C ASP A 20 -1.43 6.35 -6.09
N LEU A 21 -0.75 5.46 -5.34
CA LEU A 21 0.21 4.50 -5.89
C LEU A 21 -0.47 3.49 -6.84
N LEU A 22 -1.59 2.89 -6.43
CA LEU A 22 -2.30 1.87 -7.20
C LEU A 22 -2.90 2.42 -8.51
N HIS A 23 -3.16 3.73 -8.58
CA HIS A 23 -3.51 4.42 -9.82
C HIS A 23 -2.43 4.26 -10.90
N TYR A 24 -1.15 4.23 -10.52
CA TYR A 24 -0.02 3.95 -11.42
C TYR A 24 0.15 2.46 -11.71
N GLY A 25 -0.64 1.56 -11.11
CA GLY A 25 -0.62 0.13 -11.38
C GLY A 25 -1.27 -0.28 -12.70
N HIS A 26 -1.85 0.66 -13.45
CA HIS A 26 -2.41 0.39 -14.78
C HIS A 26 -1.30 0.09 -15.80
N PHE A 27 -1.57 -0.77 -16.78
CA PHE A 27 -0.55 -1.25 -17.72
C PHE A 27 0.12 -0.13 -18.53
N ILE A 28 -0.60 0.98 -18.80
CA ILE A 28 -0.08 2.14 -19.53
C ILE A 28 1.01 2.88 -18.72
N PRO A 29 0.76 3.35 -17.49
CA PRO A 29 1.82 3.91 -16.62
C PRO A 29 3.00 2.97 -16.40
N VAL A 30 2.74 1.68 -16.16
CA VAL A 30 3.78 0.67 -15.95
C VAL A 30 4.67 0.55 -17.19
N GLY A 31 4.07 0.36 -18.37
CA GLY A 31 4.81 0.26 -19.63
C GLY A 31 5.58 1.53 -20.02
N ARG A 32 5.26 2.67 -19.39
CA ARG A 32 5.95 3.96 -19.58
C ARG A 32 6.98 4.28 -18.49
N GLY A 33 7.18 3.40 -17.50
CA GLY A 33 8.12 3.63 -16.38
C GLY A 33 7.67 4.70 -15.37
N LEU A 34 6.42 5.16 -15.46
CA LEU A 34 5.89 6.18 -14.54
C LEU A 34 5.69 5.60 -13.14
N THR A 35 5.33 4.33 -13.06
CA THR A 35 5.19 3.59 -11.81
C THR A 35 6.51 3.51 -11.05
N ASP A 36 7.60 3.13 -11.73
CA ASP A 36 8.93 3.07 -11.11
C ASP A 36 9.41 4.45 -10.65
N THR A 37 9.14 5.49 -11.44
CA THR A 37 9.45 6.88 -11.07
C THR A 37 8.68 7.31 -9.82
N TYR A 38 7.40 6.98 -9.74
CA TYR A 38 6.56 7.27 -8.57
C TYR A 38 7.06 6.53 -7.34
N VAL A 39 7.34 5.22 -7.47
CA VAL A 39 7.87 4.39 -6.37
C VAL A 39 9.21 4.94 -5.89
N ALA A 40 10.16 5.24 -6.78
CA ALA A 40 11.46 5.79 -6.38
C ALA A 40 11.35 7.14 -5.64
N THR A 41 10.34 7.94 -5.99
CA THR A 41 10.09 9.25 -5.38
C THR A 41 9.43 9.15 -4.00
N HIS A 42 8.44 8.26 -3.85
CA HIS A 42 7.57 8.21 -2.66
C HIS A 42 7.90 7.05 -1.70
N PHE A 43 8.64 6.04 -2.17
CA PHE A 43 9.00 4.82 -1.45
C PHE A 43 10.49 4.49 -1.70
N PRO A 44 11.42 5.31 -1.19
CA PRO A 44 12.85 5.15 -1.48
C PRO A 44 13.36 3.77 -1.00
N GLY A 45 14.07 3.06 -1.88
CA GLY A 45 14.60 1.73 -1.59
C GLY A 45 13.60 0.58 -1.79
N ARG A 46 12.38 0.86 -2.27
CA ARG A 46 11.37 -0.15 -2.61
C ARG A 46 11.21 -0.31 -4.11
N THR A 47 10.69 -1.46 -4.54
CA THR A 47 10.20 -1.65 -5.91
C THR A 47 8.67 -1.73 -5.94
N TRP A 48 8.08 -1.52 -7.12
CA TRP A 48 6.64 -1.73 -7.33
C TRP A 48 6.21 -3.14 -6.92
N ASN A 49 7.01 -4.16 -7.24
CA ASN A 49 6.68 -5.55 -6.93
C ASN A 49 6.66 -5.81 -5.42
N ASP A 50 7.66 -5.33 -4.68
CA ASP A 50 7.71 -5.50 -3.21
C ASP A 50 6.47 -4.88 -2.56
N LEU A 51 6.10 -3.66 -2.99
CA LEU A 51 4.91 -2.98 -2.47
C LEU A 51 3.64 -3.76 -2.81
N MET A 52 3.52 -4.26 -4.05
CA MET A 52 2.36 -5.08 -4.43
C MET A 52 2.26 -6.39 -3.65
N GLU A 53 3.37 -6.99 -3.24
CA GLU A 53 3.37 -8.16 -2.35
C GLU A 53 2.83 -7.79 -0.97
N VAL A 54 3.29 -6.69 -0.38
CA VAL A 54 2.76 -6.16 0.91
C VAL A 54 1.25 -5.95 0.81
N TRP A 55 0.78 -5.22 -0.20
CA TRP A 55 -0.65 -4.88 -0.32
C TRP A 55 -1.53 -6.10 -0.54
N LYS A 56 -1.04 -7.11 -1.26
CA LYS A 56 -1.76 -8.38 -1.45
C LYS A 56 -1.78 -9.20 -0.17
N ALA A 57 -0.66 -9.32 0.54
CA ALA A 57 -0.58 -10.04 1.81
C ALA A 57 -1.47 -9.39 2.89
N ALA A 58 -1.50 -8.06 2.93
CA ALA A 58 -2.35 -7.27 3.80
C ALA A 58 -3.85 -7.34 3.44
N GLY A 59 -4.21 -7.90 2.27
CA GLY A 59 -5.61 -8.06 1.86
C GLY A 59 -6.32 -6.75 1.52
N ILE A 60 -5.58 -5.67 1.24
CA ILE A 60 -6.15 -4.32 1.05
C ILE A 60 -6.43 -3.96 -0.42
N VAL A 61 -5.97 -4.78 -1.38
CA VAL A 61 -6.14 -4.50 -2.80
C VAL A 61 -7.50 -4.99 -3.28
N VAL A 62 -8.35 -4.05 -3.65
CA VAL A 62 -9.65 -4.33 -4.29
C VAL A 62 -9.56 -4.09 -5.79
N ARG A 63 -10.22 -4.93 -6.58
CA ARG A 63 -10.34 -4.68 -8.03
C ARG A 63 -11.32 -3.53 -8.25
N SER A 64 -10.93 -2.54 -9.05
CA SER A 64 -11.91 -1.65 -9.67
C SER A 64 -12.76 -2.43 -10.68
N THR A 65 -13.83 -1.79 -11.16
CA THR A 65 -14.61 -2.20 -12.34
C THR A 65 -13.73 -2.77 -13.47
N ALA A 66 -14.28 -3.69 -14.26
CA ALA A 66 -13.54 -4.45 -15.28
C ALA A 66 -12.65 -3.53 -16.16
N GLY A 67 -11.33 -3.76 -16.11
CA GLY A 67 -10.32 -3.02 -16.88
C GLY A 67 -9.71 -1.80 -16.18
N GLY A 68 -10.22 -1.38 -15.02
CA GLY A 68 -9.68 -0.26 -14.25
C GLY A 68 -8.45 -0.64 -13.40
N PRO A 69 -7.66 0.35 -12.94
CA PRO A 69 -6.56 0.11 -12.00
C PRO A 69 -7.07 -0.51 -10.69
N PRO A 70 -6.23 -1.28 -9.97
CA PRO A 70 -6.54 -1.67 -8.60
C PRO A 70 -6.76 -0.45 -7.71
N ARG A 71 -7.48 -0.63 -6.60
CA ARG A 71 -7.71 0.41 -5.58
C ARG A 71 -7.44 -0.14 -4.19
N CYS A 72 -7.21 0.77 -3.24
CA CYS A 72 -7.14 0.42 -1.82
C CYS A 72 -8.56 0.24 -1.26
N ASP A 73 -8.77 -0.71 -0.35
CA ASP A 73 -10.03 -0.85 0.38
C ASP A 73 -10.28 0.43 1.20
N VAL A 74 -11.44 1.04 1.00
CA VAL A 74 -11.82 2.31 1.62
C VAL A 74 -11.94 2.23 3.14
N ARG A 75 -11.97 1.03 3.71
CA ARG A 75 -12.01 0.79 5.16
C ARG A 75 -10.61 0.79 5.79
N VAL A 76 -9.55 0.84 5.00
CA VAL A 76 -8.19 0.99 5.52
C VAL A 76 -8.00 2.41 6.01
N LYS A 77 -7.49 2.54 7.23
CA LYS A 77 -7.08 3.82 7.80
C LYS A 77 -5.59 4.05 7.54
N THR A 78 -4.76 3.11 8.00
CA THR A 78 -3.30 3.15 7.85
C THR A 78 -2.75 1.74 7.66
N VAL A 79 -1.72 1.59 6.86
CA VAL A 79 -0.89 0.39 6.80
C VAL A 79 0.49 0.73 7.32
N HIS A 80 0.97 -0.07 8.25
CA HIS A 80 2.34 -0.04 8.77
C HIS A 80 3.04 -1.30 8.28
N PHE A 81 4.22 -1.18 7.69
CA PHE A 81 4.89 -2.34 7.12
C PHE A 81 6.41 -2.19 7.06
N THR A 82 7.08 -3.33 7.17
CA THR A 82 8.49 -3.50 6.83
C THR A 82 8.59 -4.26 5.51
N ASP A 83 7.81 -5.31 5.33
CA ASP A 83 7.70 -6.11 4.11
C ASP A 83 6.39 -6.93 4.11
N ALA A 84 6.24 -7.88 3.18
CA ALA A 84 5.01 -8.67 3.05
C ALA A 84 4.77 -9.67 4.20
N THR A 85 5.75 -9.88 5.07
CA THR A 85 5.71 -10.78 6.23
C THR A 85 5.68 -10.06 7.58
N ASP A 86 5.89 -8.75 7.58
CA ASP A 86 5.83 -7.90 8.77
C ASP A 86 5.03 -6.62 8.47
N PHE A 87 3.72 -6.69 8.73
CA PHE A 87 2.80 -5.57 8.56
C PHE A 87 1.67 -5.54 9.61
N ALA A 88 1.06 -4.37 9.74
CA ALA A 88 -0.20 -4.13 10.45
C ALA A 88 -1.11 -3.20 9.63
N VAL A 89 -2.39 -3.56 9.53
CA VAL A 89 -3.43 -2.75 8.90
C VAL A 89 -4.36 -2.25 9.98
N GLU A 90 -4.41 -0.94 10.17
CA GLU A 90 -5.46 -0.27 10.95
C GLU A 90 -6.68 -0.06 10.05
N TRP A 91 -7.84 -0.54 10.50
CA TRP A 91 -9.11 -0.33 9.82
C TRP A 91 -9.89 0.83 10.47
N GLU A 92 -10.80 1.45 9.70
CA GLU A 92 -11.63 2.56 10.15
C GLU A 92 -12.55 2.19 11.33
N ASP A 93 -12.90 0.91 11.49
CA ASP A 93 -13.68 0.40 12.62
C ASP A 93 -12.85 0.17 13.90
N GLY A 94 -11.54 0.46 13.85
CA GLY A 94 -10.60 0.29 14.95
C GLY A 94 -10.02 -1.11 15.10
N THR A 95 -10.42 -2.07 14.25
CA THR A 95 -9.77 -3.39 14.20
C THR A 95 -8.37 -3.29 13.61
N VAL A 96 -7.54 -4.28 13.92
CA VAL A 96 -6.18 -4.39 13.40
C VAL A 96 -5.95 -5.79 12.86
N THR A 97 -5.45 -5.88 11.62
CA THR A 97 -4.95 -7.12 11.04
C THR A 97 -3.43 -7.09 11.02
N THR A 98 -2.75 -8.12 11.49
CA THR A 98 -1.29 -8.25 11.44
C THR A 98 -0.87 -9.55 10.76
N SER A 99 0.35 -9.59 10.23
CA SER A 99 1.05 -10.83 9.86
C SER A 99 1.70 -11.53 11.03
#